data_AF-A0A954HRH1-F1
#
_entry.id   AF-A0A954HRH1-F1
#
_cell.length_a   1.000
_cell.length_b   1.000
_cell.length_c   1.000
_cell.angle_alpha   90.00
_cell.angle_beta   90.00
_cell.angle_gamma   90.00
#
_symmetry.space_group_name_H-M   'P 1'
#
loop_
_entity.id
_entity.type
_entity.pdbx_description
1 polymer ?
#
loop_
_entity_poly.entity_id
_entity_poly.type
_entity_poly.pdbx_seq_one_letter_code
_entity_poly.pdbx_strand_id
1 'polypeptide(L)'
;TAQRLGKVGIYTVDDLLSANAAETAAQLKNRRISAETILQWQDQARLICQIPELRGHDAQILVACGITDAEQLSHKRPADLFTIVGPFADTSEGERIIRGGRKPDLEEVTDWVRLAQQARPLKAA
;
A
#
# COMPACT_ATOMS: atom_id res chain seq x y z
N THR A 1 2.39 -17.66 -0.41
CA THR A 1 3.32 -16.56 -0.06
C THR A 1 3.62 -16.52 1.43
N ALA A 2 2.60 -16.55 2.31
CA ALA A 2 2.79 -16.59 3.77
C ALA A 2 3.75 -17.69 4.27
N GLN A 3 3.59 -18.95 3.83
CA GLN A 3 4.48 -20.04 4.22
C GLN A 3 5.95 -19.82 3.81
N ARG A 4 6.22 -19.03 2.75
CA ARG A 4 7.58 -18.70 2.33
C ARG A 4 8.15 -17.53 3.14
N LEU A 5 7.32 -16.54 3.48
CA LEU A 5 7.68 -15.44 4.37
C LEU A 5 8.07 -15.95 5.77
N GLY A 6 7.30 -16.89 6.31
CA GLY A 6 7.64 -17.54 7.59
C GLY A 6 8.94 -18.36 7.56
N LYS A 7 9.47 -18.72 6.38
CA LYS A 7 10.79 -19.37 6.27
C LYS A 7 11.96 -18.39 6.32
N VAL A 8 11.68 -17.09 6.14
CA VAL A 8 12.68 -16.01 6.18
C VAL A 8 12.46 -15.10 7.39
N GLY A 9 11.77 -15.60 8.41
CA GLY A 9 11.57 -14.91 9.68
C GLY A 9 10.44 -13.87 9.70
N ILE A 10 9.61 -13.79 8.66
CA ILE A 10 8.48 -12.84 8.61
C ILE A 10 7.19 -13.56 8.97
N TYR A 11 6.68 -13.30 10.18
CA TYR A 11 5.45 -13.90 10.72
C TYR A 11 4.37 -12.85 10.99
N THR A 12 4.76 -11.62 11.29
CA THR A 12 3.89 -10.50 11.60
C THR A 12 4.04 -9.36 10.59
N VAL A 13 3.11 -8.41 10.65
CA VAL A 13 3.23 -7.17 9.87
C VAL A 13 4.43 -6.35 10.35
N ASP A 14 4.74 -6.37 11.65
CA ASP A 14 5.91 -5.69 12.21
C ASP A 14 7.22 -6.29 11.69
N ASP A 15 7.32 -7.62 11.61
CA ASP A 15 8.46 -8.30 11.00
C ASP A 15 8.64 -7.87 9.53
N LEU A 16 7.54 -7.77 8.79
CA LEU A 16 7.57 -7.32 7.39
C LEU A 16 8.04 -5.88 7.30
N LEU A 17 7.52 -4.97 8.13
CA LEU A 17 7.86 -3.55 8.11
C LEU A 17 9.32 -3.28 8.53
N SER A 18 9.88 -4.15 9.37
CA SER A 18 11.26 -4.04 9.86
C SER A 18 12.28 -4.79 9.00
N ALA A 19 11.84 -5.64 8.07
CA ALA A 19 12.72 -6.46 7.25
C ALA A 19 13.50 -5.64 6.19
N ASN A 20 14.74 -6.06 5.91
CA ASN A 20 15.50 -5.54 4.78
C ASN A 20 14.98 -6.17 3.47
N ALA A 21 14.34 -5.36 2.62
CA ALA A 21 13.72 -5.83 1.39
C ALA A 21 14.67 -6.57 0.43
N ALA A 22 15.93 -6.13 0.31
CA ALA A 22 16.91 -6.77 -0.56
C ALA A 22 17.33 -8.15 -0.03
N GLU A 23 17.61 -8.23 1.26
CA GLU A 23 17.97 -9.50 1.92
C GLU A 23 16.80 -10.48 1.92
N THR A 24 15.59 -10.01 2.24
CA THR A 24 14.38 -10.84 2.23
C THR A 24 14.11 -11.38 0.82
N ALA A 25 14.22 -10.56 -0.23
CA ALA A 25 14.05 -11.03 -1.61
C ALA A 25 15.09 -12.10 -1.98
N ALA A 26 16.35 -11.89 -1.62
CA ALA A 26 17.43 -12.84 -1.84
C ALA A 26 17.19 -14.18 -1.11
N GLN A 27 16.70 -14.14 0.13
CA GLN A 27 16.40 -15.33 0.93
C GLN A 27 15.16 -16.08 0.43
N LEU A 28 14.14 -15.38 -0.06
CA LEU A 28 12.91 -15.98 -0.61
C LEU A 28 13.16 -16.80 -1.88
N LYS A 29 14.27 -16.55 -2.59
CA LYS A 29 14.70 -17.24 -3.83
C LYS A 29 13.54 -17.44 -4.82
N ASN A 30 12.71 -16.41 -4.99
CA ASN A 30 11.55 -16.45 -5.86
C ASN A 30 11.65 -15.37 -6.93
N ARG A 31 11.81 -15.77 -8.19
CA ARG A 31 11.94 -14.86 -9.35
C ARG A 31 10.79 -13.85 -9.52
N ARG A 32 9.64 -14.08 -8.89
CA ARG A 32 8.47 -13.18 -8.94
C ARG A 32 8.39 -12.20 -7.78
N ILE A 33 9.29 -12.29 -6.80
CA ILE A 33 9.31 -11.41 -5.63
C ILE A 33 10.67 -10.72 -5.61
N SER A 34 10.70 -9.47 -6.08
CA SER A 34 11.87 -8.61 -6.02
C SER A 34 11.92 -7.82 -4.70
N ALA A 35 13.02 -7.13 -4.45
CA ALA A 35 13.11 -6.17 -3.35
C ALA A 35 12.04 -5.07 -3.50
N GLU A 36 11.79 -4.61 -4.72
CA GLU A 36 10.74 -3.64 -5.04
C GLU A 36 9.34 -4.17 -4.68
N THR A 37 9.06 -5.44 -4.96
CA THR A 37 7.79 -6.06 -4.54
C THR A 37 7.63 -6.04 -3.02
N ILE A 38 8.71 -6.25 -2.27
CA ILE A 38 8.69 -6.23 -0.80
C ILE A 38 8.51 -4.80 -0.28
N LEU A 39 9.20 -3.82 -0.87
CA LEU A 39 9.00 -2.39 -0.55
C LEU A 39 7.55 -1.98 -0.77
N GLN A 40 6.95 -2.37 -1.90
CA GLN A 40 5.53 -2.11 -2.17
C GLN A 40 4.62 -2.73 -1.08
N TRP A 41 4.91 -3.96 -0.62
CA TRP A 41 4.16 -4.57 0.48
C TRP A 41 4.35 -3.83 1.80
N GLN A 42 5.56 -3.34 2.08
CA GLN A 42 5.84 -2.53 3.27
C GLN A 42 5.08 -1.20 3.24
N ASP A 43 5.06 -0.51 2.10
CA ASP A 43 4.32 0.75 1.93
C ASP A 43 2.80 0.52 2.08
N GLN A 44 2.26 -0.54 1.47
CA GLN A 44 0.85 -0.91 1.60
C GLN A 44 0.50 -1.25 3.05
N ALA A 45 1.33 -2.05 3.72
CA ALA A 45 1.13 -2.43 5.11
C ALA A 45 1.19 -1.19 6.03
N ARG A 46 2.13 -0.28 5.78
CA ARG A 46 2.27 0.98 6.53
C ARG A 46 0.99 1.80 6.44
N LEU A 47 0.48 2.04 5.24
CA LEU A 47 -0.76 2.81 5.05
C LEU A 47 -1.95 2.17 5.77
N ILE A 48 -2.16 0.86 5.62
CA ILE A 48 -3.30 0.16 6.24
C ILE A 48 -3.18 0.15 7.78
N CYS A 49 -1.97 0.05 8.32
CA CYS A 49 -1.76 0.09 9.77
C CYS A 49 -1.88 1.50 10.35
N GLN A 50 -1.55 2.54 9.58
CA GLN A 50 -1.60 3.93 10.03
C GLN A 50 -2.99 4.56 9.84
N ILE A 51 -3.67 4.27 8.72
CA ILE A 51 -4.91 4.92 8.30
C ILE A 51 -6.09 4.01 8.67
N PRO A 52 -6.91 4.39 9.68
CA PRO A 52 -8.08 3.61 10.04
C PRO A 52 -9.05 3.44 8.87
N GLU A 53 -9.68 2.28 8.76
CA GLU A 53 -10.72 1.96 7.77
C GLU A 53 -10.27 1.95 6.30
N LEU A 54 -8.98 2.19 6.01
CA LEU A 54 -8.44 2.08 4.66
C LEU A 54 -8.45 0.63 4.18
N ARG A 55 -9.02 0.38 3.01
CA ARG A 55 -9.12 -0.98 2.45
C ARG A 55 -7.82 -1.37 1.75
N GLY A 56 -7.56 -2.68 1.71
CA GLY A 56 -6.31 -3.19 1.14
C GLY A 56 -6.10 -2.90 -0.35
N HIS A 57 -7.18 -2.83 -1.16
CA HIS A 57 -7.06 -2.43 -2.56
C HIS A 57 -6.82 -0.92 -2.71
N ASP A 58 -7.37 -0.08 -1.82
CA ASP A 58 -7.15 1.36 -1.82
C ASP A 58 -5.66 1.66 -1.56
N ALA A 59 -5.07 0.98 -0.58
CA ALA A 59 -3.64 1.08 -0.30
C ALA A 59 -2.77 0.61 -1.48
N GLN A 60 -3.18 -0.43 -2.21
CA GLN A 60 -2.47 -0.87 -3.43
C GLN A 60 -2.52 0.19 -4.53
N ILE A 61 -3.68 0.82 -4.75
CA ILE A 61 -3.86 1.90 -5.72
C ILE A 61 -3.00 3.11 -5.34
N LEU A 62 -3.05 3.52 -4.06
CA LEU A 62 -2.25 4.64 -3.55
C LEU A 62 -0.76 4.42 -3.76
N VAL A 63 -0.23 3.26 -3.37
CA VAL A 63 1.19 2.93 -3.53
C VAL A 63 1.60 2.85 -5.00
N ALA A 64 0.76 2.27 -5.86
CA ALA A 64 1.01 2.25 -7.30
C ALA A 64 1.01 3.66 -7.93
N CYS A 65 0.28 4.61 -7.33
CA CYS A 65 0.31 6.03 -7.68
C CYS A 65 1.45 6.81 -7.00
N GLY A 66 2.37 6.13 -6.31
CA GLY A 66 3.50 6.75 -5.61
C GLY A 66 3.13 7.44 -4.28
N ILE A 67 1.96 7.13 -3.73
CA ILE A 67 1.52 7.63 -2.41
C ILE A 67 1.77 6.54 -1.39
N THR A 68 2.86 6.65 -0.65
CA THR A 68 3.36 5.59 0.25
C THR A 68 3.34 5.99 1.73
N ASP A 69 2.97 7.25 2.01
CA ASP A 69 2.98 7.81 3.34
C ASP A 69 1.64 8.48 3.70
N ALA A 70 1.19 8.26 4.94
CA ALA A 70 -0.10 8.77 5.41
C ALA A 70 -0.10 10.29 5.58
N GLU A 71 1.03 10.89 5.97
CA GLU A 71 1.18 12.35 6.07
C GLU A 71 1.20 12.97 4.67
N GLN A 72 1.86 12.35 3.70
CA GLN A 72 1.81 12.78 2.31
C GLN A 72 0.36 12.77 1.78
N LEU A 73 -0.43 11.74 2.12
CA LEU A 73 -1.83 11.63 1.71
C LEU A 73 -2.72 12.67 2.39
N SER A 74 -2.55 12.90 3.69
CA SER A 74 -3.40 13.80 4.49
C SER A 74 -3.36 15.26 4.05
N HIS A 75 -2.26 15.69 3.42
CA HIS A 75 -2.05 17.03 2.90
C HIS A 75 -2.51 17.23 1.45
N LYS A 76 -2.97 16.18 0.75
CA LYS A 76 -3.42 16.31 -0.64
C LYS A 76 -4.79 16.94 -0.73
N ARG A 77 -5.00 17.75 -1.78
CA ARG A 77 -6.36 18.11 -2.20
C ARG A 77 -6.98 16.90 -2.90
N PRO A 78 -8.22 16.50 -2.56
CA PRO A 78 -8.86 15.33 -3.17
C PRO A 78 -8.92 15.39 -4.70
N ALA A 79 -9.18 16.57 -5.27
CA ALA A 79 -9.19 16.75 -6.72
C ALA A 79 -7.83 16.46 -7.36
N ASP A 80 -6.71 16.87 -6.74
CA ASP A 80 -5.36 16.58 -7.25
C ASP A 80 -4.98 15.11 -7.08
N LEU A 81 -5.45 14.46 -6.02
CA LEU A 81 -5.24 13.02 -5.88
C LEU A 81 -6.04 12.26 -6.94
N PHE A 82 -7.28 12.69 -7.22
CA PHE A 82 -8.13 12.05 -8.21
C PHE A 82 -7.57 12.16 -9.64
N THR A 83 -6.89 13.25 -10.00
CA THR A 83 -6.22 13.38 -11.31
C THR A 83 -5.07 12.39 -11.51
N ILE A 84 -4.55 11.81 -10.43
CA ILE A 84 -3.51 10.76 -10.47
C ILE A 84 -4.17 9.37 -10.43
N VAL A 85 -5.05 9.15 -9.46
CA VAL A 85 -5.67 7.85 -9.19
C VAL A 85 -6.68 7.44 -10.27
N GLY A 86 -7.48 8.38 -10.77
CA GLY A 86 -8.51 8.12 -11.78
C GLY A 86 -7.91 7.49 -13.04
N PRO A 87 -6.93 8.14 -13.70
CA PRO A 87 -6.25 7.55 -14.86
C PRO A 87 -5.56 6.22 -14.56
N PHE A 88 -4.97 6.06 -13.37
CA PHE A 88 -4.37 4.78 -12.97
C PHE A 88 -5.42 3.66 -12.88
N ALA A 89 -6.61 3.93 -12.36
CA ALA A 89 -7.70 2.97 -12.24
C ALA A 89 -8.21 2.45 -13.59
N ASP A 90 -7.96 3.18 -14.68
CA ASP A 90 -8.27 2.79 -16.05
C ASP A 90 -7.16 1.96 -16.73
N THR A 91 -5.99 1.80 -16.09
CA THR A 91 -4.93 0.94 -16.61
C THR A 91 -5.22 -0.53 -16.32
N SER A 92 -4.60 -1.43 -17.11
CA SER A 92 -4.71 -2.88 -16.86
C SER A 92 -4.21 -3.30 -15.47
N GLU A 93 -3.25 -2.56 -14.91
CA GLU A 93 -2.78 -2.79 -13.54
C GLU A 93 -3.83 -2.37 -12.50
N GLY A 94 -4.41 -1.18 -12.66
CA GLY A 94 -5.50 -0.69 -11.83
C GLY A 94 -6.71 -1.64 -11.86
N GLU A 95 -7.14 -2.06 -13.04
CA GLU A 95 -8.24 -3.03 -13.20
C GLU A 95 -7.95 -4.37 -12.52
N ARG A 96 -6.69 -4.82 -12.52
CA ARG A 96 -6.26 -6.05 -11.83
C ARG A 96 -6.33 -5.91 -10.30
N ILE A 97 -6.09 -4.71 -9.76
CA ILE A 97 -6.25 -4.42 -8.33
C ILE A 97 -7.75 -4.37 -7.98
N ILE A 98 -8.55 -3.67 -8.79
CA ILE A 98 -10.00 -3.47 -8.58
C ILE A 98 -10.81 -4.75 -8.77
N ARG A 99 -10.36 -5.67 -9.63
CA ARG A 99 -10.98 -6.98 -9.90
C ARG A 99 -12.47 -6.89 -10.28
N GLY A 100 -12.80 -5.93 -11.14
CA GLY A 100 -14.18 -5.70 -11.61
C GLY A 100 -15.10 -5.00 -10.61
N GLY A 101 -14.58 -4.55 -9.47
CA GLY A 101 -15.29 -3.66 -8.55
C GLY A 101 -15.48 -2.24 -9.07
N ARG A 102 -16.06 -1.38 -8.22
CA ARG A 102 -16.20 0.05 -8.52
C ARG A 102 -14.83 0.71 -8.55
N LYS A 103 -14.56 1.52 -9.58
CA LYS A 103 -13.37 2.36 -9.66
C LYS A 103 -13.45 3.47 -8.60
N PRO A 104 -12.32 3.92 -8.03
CA PRO A 104 -12.32 5.05 -7.13
C PRO A 104 -12.87 6.29 -7.83
N ASP A 105 -13.77 6.98 -7.15
CA ASP A 105 -14.31 8.28 -7.55
C ASP A 105 -13.79 9.38 -6.63
N LEU A 106 -14.21 10.63 -6.89
CA LEU A 106 -13.77 11.77 -6.09
C LEU A 106 -14.23 11.67 -4.62
N GLU A 107 -15.37 11.04 -4.37
CA GLU A 107 -15.88 10.84 -3.01
C GLU A 107 -14.97 9.87 -2.25
N GLU A 108 -14.63 8.73 -2.85
CA GLU A 108 -13.75 7.74 -2.26
C GLU A 108 -12.34 8.30 -1.99
N VAL A 109 -11.79 9.07 -2.94
CA VAL A 109 -10.51 9.77 -2.76
C VAL A 109 -10.58 10.84 -1.66
N THR A 110 -11.71 11.54 -1.52
CA THR A 110 -11.92 12.51 -0.43
C THR A 110 -11.92 11.82 0.92
N ASP A 111 -12.54 10.65 1.01
CA ASP A 111 -12.51 9.83 2.22
C ASP A 111 -11.10 9.35 2.57
N TRP A 112 -10.30 8.92 1.59
CA TRP A 112 -8.92 8.52 1.88
C TRP A 112 -8.09 9.66 2.50
N VAL A 113 -8.20 10.88 1.97
CA VAL A 113 -7.52 12.06 2.54
C VAL A 113 -8.02 12.34 3.97
N ARG A 114 -9.34 12.30 4.18
CA ARG A 114 -9.95 12.52 5.51
C ARG A 114 -9.51 11.47 6.53
N LEU A 115 -9.48 10.19 6.14
CA LEU A 115 -9.03 9.09 7.00
C LEU A 115 -7.53 9.22 7.30
N ALA A 116 -6.72 9.65 6.33
CA ALA A 116 -5.28 9.87 6.52
C ALA A 116 -4.98 11.00 7.52
N GLN A 117 -5.84 12.01 7.63
CA GLN A 117 -5.72 13.05 8.68
C GLN A 117 -5.93 12.49 10.10
N GLN A 118 -6.56 11.32 10.22
CA GLN A 118 -6.76 10.60 11.49
C GLN A 118 -5.69 9.51 11.70
N ALA A 119 -4.66 9.49 10.87
CA ALA A 119 -3.63 8.47 10.91
C ALA A 119 -2.89 8.45 12.25
N ARG A 120 -2.47 7.26 12.67
CA ARG A 120 -1.73 7.06 13.92
C ARG A 120 -0.29 6.68 13.58
N PRO A 121 0.71 7.24 14.28
CA PRO A 121 2.08 6.82 14.09
C PRO A 121 2.22 5.34 14.47
N LEU A 122 2.99 4.60 13.68
CA LEU A 122 3.43 3.26 14.08
C LEU A 122 4.48 3.47 15.18
N LYS A 123 4.18 3.02 16.39
CA LYS A 123 5.19 2.96 17.44
C LYS A 123 6.13 1.81 17.10
N ALA A 124 7.43 2.10 17.00
CA ALA A 124 8.44 1.06 17.02
C ALA A 124 8.32 0.30 18.34
N ALA A 125 8.21 -1.04 18.27
CA ALA A 125 8.14 -1.92 19.43
C ALA A 125 9.50 -2.02 20.13
#